data_AF-A0A6J6HWB2-F1
#
_entry.id   AF-A0A6J6HWB2-F1
#
_cell.length_a   1.000
_cell.length_b   1.000
_cell.length_c   1.000
_cell.angle_alpha   90.00
_cell.angle_beta   90.00
_cell.angle_gamma   90.00
#
_symmetry.space_group_name_H-M   'P 1'
#
loop_
_entity.id
_entity.type
_entity.pdbx_description
1 polymer ?
#
loop_
_entity_poly.entity_id
_entity_poly.type
_entity_poly.pdbx_seq_one_letter_code
_entity_poly.pdbx_strand_id
1 'polypeptide(L)'
;MVLGVRYQSLPFGKLESKTSGTSYTWGPLSFPATRAFSDGWARWNFEGYEGKTSYGEYKGVVDQMRSLGTDPAHGCGRALWENSGDLNKYGTTMALMLLPYWTDGCIGSMEGLYFEAAGTTPYHFIAAAALSKQSSNPVRELHYDNNDAVKGVAYMKSLGIRYFMGYTQEAIAKADAQPELTKVANSGPWHIYELATTTLVEPLSVQPVVVNERPGDRRERWLEIGSSYFQHADEWAALPVDHGPEEWQRIDVAPDASRAVGTPGEPGREVDIVQPTKATPIKTVAIDPVKVSNIQLGRESISFSVDRVGAPVLVKVSYFPNWNVKGASAVYRAAPNMMVVVPTSKNVTMSYEPSSLDKSSYLLTFAGLVLVYFLFRRRFRYGVAMPGQTVLVSESESGEEEPSDSLEEQ
;
A
#
# COMPACT_ATOMS: atom_id res chain seq x y z
N MET A 1 11.47 9.98 29.35
CA MET A 1 12.62 9.99 30.28
C MET A 1 13.58 8.82 30.04
N VAL A 2 13.11 7.57 30.05
CA VAL A 2 13.95 6.35 29.86
C VAL A 2 14.78 6.37 28.57
N LEU A 3 14.19 6.74 27.42
CA LEU A 3 14.91 6.85 26.14
C LEU A 3 15.98 7.96 26.18
N GLY A 4 15.68 9.10 26.79
CA GLY A 4 16.65 10.19 26.92
C GLY A 4 17.85 9.83 27.79
N VAL A 5 17.64 9.09 28.88
CA VAL A 5 18.75 8.54 29.70
C VAL A 5 19.56 7.54 28.90
N ARG A 6 18.90 6.60 28.20
CA ARG A 6 19.56 5.56 27.39
C ARG A 6 20.40 6.13 26.25
N TYR A 7 19.90 7.15 25.56
CA TYR A 7 20.61 7.81 24.45
C TYR A 7 21.46 9.00 24.88
N GLN A 8 21.49 9.32 26.17
CA GLN A 8 22.22 10.44 26.76
C GLN A 8 21.83 11.80 26.17
N SER A 9 20.54 11.96 25.86
CA SER A 9 19.99 13.11 25.12
C SER A 9 18.97 13.94 25.93
N LEU A 10 18.92 13.76 27.26
CA LEU A 10 18.11 14.63 28.10
C LEU A 10 18.65 16.06 28.08
N PRO A 11 17.76 17.07 28.05
CA PRO A 11 18.17 18.46 28.15
C PRO A 11 18.94 18.68 29.45
N PHE A 12 20.08 19.38 29.34
CA PHE A 12 21.02 19.67 30.44
C PHE A 12 21.74 18.46 31.06
N GLY A 13 21.61 17.25 30.47
CA GLY A 13 22.39 16.10 30.87
C GLY A 13 23.87 16.24 30.48
N LYS A 14 24.78 15.70 31.30
CA LYS A 14 26.24 15.81 31.10
C LYS A 14 26.93 14.48 31.32
N LEU A 15 28.11 14.32 30.72
CA LEU A 15 29.02 13.22 31.02
C LEU A 15 30.02 13.69 32.06
N GLU A 16 30.09 12.98 33.19
CA GLU A 16 31.06 13.23 34.25
C GLU A 16 32.04 12.06 34.31
N SER A 17 33.33 12.36 34.09
CA SER A 17 34.41 11.39 34.22
C SER A 17 35.01 11.47 35.64
N LYS A 18 35.02 10.34 36.33
CA LYS A 18 35.69 10.14 37.63
C LYS A 18 36.77 9.07 37.48
N THR A 19 37.64 8.93 38.47
CA THR A 19 38.70 7.92 38.50
C THR A 19 38.16 6.48 38.40
N SER A 20 36.90 6.26 38.77
CA SER A 20 36.19 4.97 38.68
C SER A 20 35.43 4.74 37.36
N GLY A 21 35.47 5.69 36.41
CA GLY A 21 34.78 5.61 35.11
C GLY A 21 33.91 6.82 34.79
N THR A 22 33.28 6.80 33.61
CA THR A 22 32.37 7.86 33.13
C THR A 22 30.91 7.54 33.48
N SER A 23 30.15 8.56 33.91
CA SER A 23 28.72 8.49 34.22
C SER A 23 27.93 9.56 33.46
N TYR A 24 26.68 9.28 33.10
CA TYR A 24 25.76 10.26 32.53
C TYR A 24 24.87 10.81 33.65
N THR A 25 24.94 12.11 33.90
CA THR A 25 24.21 12.79 34.96
C THR A 25 23.10 13.66 34.38
N TRP A 26 21.94 13.67 35.04
CA TRP A 26 20.83 14.58 34.75
C TRP A 26 20.25 15.08 36.08
N GLY A 27 20.65 16.29 36.46
CA GLY A 27 20.36 16.82 37.80
C GLY A 27 21.01 15.95 38.89
N PRO A 28 20.27 15.55 39.94
CA PRO A 28 20.80 14.71 41.03
C PRO A 28 20.90 13.22 40.65
N LEU A 29 20.44 12.83 39.47
CA LEU A 29 20.41 11.43 39.02
C LEU A 29 21.65 11.10 38.21
N SER A 30 22.31 9.99 38.54
CA SER A 30 23.49 9.48 37.84
C SER A 30 23.20 8.09 37.26
N PHE A 31 23.57 7.90 36.01
CA PHE A 31 23.38 6.67 35.26
C PHE A 31 24.72 6.19 34.67
N PRO A 32 24.90 4.89 34.37
CA PRO A 32 26.06 4.42 33.62
C PRO A 32 26.20 5.14 32.28
N ALA A 33 27.40 5.58 31.91
CA ALA A 33 27.65 6.26 30.63
C ALA A 33 27.70 5.31 29.43
N THR A 34 26.82 4.31 29.38
CA THR A 34 26.67 3.42 28.22
C THR A 34 25.58 3.98 27.33
N ARG A 35 25.96 4.79 26.33
CA ARG A 35 25.02 5.28 25.32
C ARG A 35 24.49 4.09 24.54
N ALA A 36 23.16 3.95 24.48
CA ALA A 36 22.55 2.99 23.59
C ALA A 36 22.92 3.33 22.14
N PHE A 37 23.53 2.39 21.44
CA PHE A 37 23.89 2.50 20.03
C PHE A 37 22.97 1.56 19.24
N SER A 38 22.03 2.14 18.50
CA SER A 38 21.12 1.39 17.62
C SER A 38 21.65 1.46 16.19
N ASP A 39 22.74 0.76 15.91
CA ASP A 39 23.25 0.56 14.54
C ASP A 39 22.37 -0.40 13.78
N GLY A 40 22.07 -1.58 14.35
CA GLY A 40 21.47 -2.67 13.58
C GLY A 40 20.21 -2.29 12.81
N TRP A 41 19.25 -1.60 13.45
CA TRP A 41 18.04 -1.13 12.76
C TRP A 41 18.34 -0.06 11.70
N ALA A 42 19.18 0.94 12.04
CA ALA A 42 19.48 2.02 11.11
C ALA A 42 20.26 1.49 9.90
N ARG A 43 21.35 0.75 10.13
CA ARG A 43 22.11 0.07 9.10
C ARG A 43 21.22 -0.82 8.23
N TRP A 44 20.36 -1.63 8.84
CA TRP A 44 19.43 -2.47 8.11
C TRP A 44 18.51 -1.69 7.16
N ASN A 45 17.98 -0.54 7.58
CA ASN A 45 17.06 0.24 6.74
C ASN A 45 17.77 1.17 5.75
N PHE A 46 19.02 1.59 6.03
CA PHE A 46 19.76 2.58 5.23
C PHE A 46 20.88 1.99 4.36
N GLU A 47 21.24 0.71 4.49
CA GLU A 47 22.26 0.07 3.63
C GLU A 47 21.79 -0.19 2.19
N GLY A 48 20.50 0.02 1.91
CA GLY A 48 19.88 -0.23 0.60
C GLY A 48 19.63 -1.71 0.33
N TYR A 49 18.98 -2.01 -0.80
CA TYR A 49 18.77 -3.39 -1.23
C TYR A 49 20.10 -4.03 -1.65
N GLU A 50 20.98 -3.25 -2.27
CA GLU A 50 22.32 -3.62 -2.75
C GLU A 50 23.27 -4.02 -1.61
N GLY A 51 23.05 -3.48 -0.40
CA GLY A 51 23.80 -3.86 0.80
C GLY A 51 23.39 -5.21 1.39
N LYS A 52 22.26 -5.79 0.96
CA LYS A 52 21.78 -7.07 1.48
C LYS A 52 22.55 -8.22 0.87
N THR A 53 22.87 -9.22 1.69
CA THR A 53 23.51 -10.46 1.22
C THR A 53 22.68 -11.20 0.17
N SER A 54 21.35 -11.09 0.25
CA SER A 54 20.40 -11.67 -0.71
C SER A 54 20.05 -10.74 -1.88
N TYR A 55 20.80 -9.65 -2.12
CA TYR A 55 20.53 -8.72 -3.23
C TYR A 55 20.51 -9.43 -4.59
N GLY A 56 21.43 -10.37 -4.82
CA GLY A 56 21.48 -11.12 -6.09
C GLY A 56 20.20 -11.90 -6.36
N GLU A 57 19.60 -12.50 -5.33
CA GLU A 57 18.33 -13.22 -5.44
C GLU A 57 17.16 -12.26 -5.73
N TYR A 58 17.08 -11.15 -4.99
CA TYR A 58 16.07 -10.10 -5.22
C TYR A 58 16.17 -9.51 -6.64
N LYS A 59 17.38 -9.12 -7.05
CA LYS A 59 17.64 -8.53 -8.36
C LYS A 59 17.35 -9.53 -9.49
N GLY A 60 17.70 -10.80 -9.27
CA GLY A 60 17.42 -11.88 -10.23
C GLY A 60 15.93 -12.06 -10.48
N VAL A 61 15.08 -12.02 -9.46
CA VAL A 61 13.63 -12.15 -9.66
C VAL A 61 13.02 -10.89 -10.29
N VAL A 62 13.51 -9.70 -9.91
CA VAL A 62 13.09 -8.42 -10.54
C VAL A 62 13.44 -8.39 -12.03
N ASP A 63 14.65 -8.82 -12.41
CA ASP A 63 15.08 -8.88 -13.80
C ASP A 63 14.30 -9.91 -14.61
N GLN A 64 13.97 -11.06 -14.00
CA GLN A 64 13.11 -12.06 -14.63
C GLN A 64 11.72 -11.51 -14.94
N MET A 65 11.13 -10.77 -13.99
CA MET A 65 9.84 -10.09 -14.21
C MET A 65 9.94 -9.01 -15.29
N ARG A 66 11.02 -8.24 -15.32
CA ARG A 66 11.28 -7.28 -16.41
C ARG A 66 11.34 -7.97 -17.76
N SER A 67 12.06 -9.10 -17.85
CA SER A 67 12.18 -9.89 -19.08
C SER A 67 10.81 -10.37 -19.58
N LEU A 68 9.98 -10.92 -18.69
CA LEU A 68 8.61 -11.33 -19.02
C LEU A 68 7.78 -10.14 -19.49
N GLY A 69 7.91 -8.98 -18.85
CA GLY A 69 7.20 -7.76 -19.23
C GLY A 69 7.55 -7.26 -20.64
N THR A 70 8.79 -7.46 -21.09
CA THR A 70 9.25 -7.07 -22.44
C THR A 70 9.02 -8.12 -23.51
N ASP A 71 8.70 -9.36 -23.12
CA ASP A 71 8.49 -10.47 -24.04
C ASP A 71 7.09 -10.38 -24.69
N PRO A 72 6.98 -10.31 -26.03
CA PRO A 72 5.69 -10.28 -26.71
C PRO A 72 4.78 -11.49 -26.45
N ALA A 73 5.33 -12.65 -26.05
CA ALA A 73 4.55 -13.84 -25.69
C ALA A 73 3.86 -13.70 -24.33
N HIS A 74 4.42 -12.86 -23.46
CA HIS A 74 3.96 -12.59 -22.11
C HIS A 74 3.50 -11.12 -22.04
N GLY A 75 4.38 -10.20 -21.66
CA GLY A 75 4.11 -8.77 -21.69
C GLY A 75 3.71 -8.21 -20.33
N CYS A 76 3.24 -6.96 -20.31
CA CYS A 76 2.92 -6.27 -19.06
C CYS A 76 1.74 -6.90 -18.30
N GLY A 77 1.71 -6.68 -16.98
CA GLY A 77 0.66 -7.22 -16.12
C GLY A 77 0.89 -6.94 -14.63
N ARG A 78 -0.14 -7.14 -13.81
CA ARG A 78 0.00 -7.07 -12.35
C ARG A 78 0.58 -8.37 -11.81
N ALA A 79 1.49 -8.25 -10.87
CA ALA A 79 2.07 -9.34 -10.11
C ALA A 79 1.56 -9.35 -8.66
N LEU A 80 1.33 -10.55 -8.16
CA LEU A 80 1.13 -10.87 -6.75
C LEU A 80 2.21 -11.88 -6.36
N TRP A 81 2.85 -11.69 -5.22
CA TRP A 81 3.81 -12.65 -4.69
C TRP A 81 3.27 -13.29 -3.42
N GLU A 82 3.76 -14.49 -3.15
CA GLU A 82 3.52 -15.17 -1.89
C GLU A 82 4.07 -14.37 -0.70
N ASN A 83 3.25 -14.21 0.34
CA ASN A 83 3.68 -13.65 1.61
C ASN A 83 4.51 -14.68 2.39
N SER A 84 5.71 -14.27 2.79
CA SER A 84 6.56 -15.04 3.70
C SER A 84 7.41 -14.11 4.56
N GLY A 85 7.51 -14.40 5.86
CA GLY A 85 8.36 -13.65 6.78
C GLY A 85 9.86 -13.73 6.41
N ASP A 86 10.28 -14.80 5.73
CA ASP A 86 11.65 -14.98 5.25
C ASP A 86 12.07 -13.91 4.22
N LEU A 87 11.09 -13.32 3.51
CA LEU A 87 11.36 -12.24 2.55
C LEU A 87 11.98 -11.00 3.20
N ASN A 88 11.90 -10.88 4.53
CA ASN A 88 12.62 -9.84 5.26
C ASN A 88 14.13 -9.88 4.96
N LYS A 89 14.72 -10.99 4.52
CA LYS A 89 16.13 -11.04 4.07
C LYS A 89 16.48 -9.96 3.02
N TYR A 90 15.51 -9.51 2.22
CA TYR A 90 15.68 -8.41 1.27
C TYR A 90 15.64 -7.01 1.92
N GLY A 91 15.57 -6.90 3.25
CA GLY A 91 15.40 -5.66 3.99
C GLY A 91 13.97 -5.41 4.47
N THR A 92 12.98 -5.97 3.78
CA THR A 92 11.56 -5.89 4.11
C THR A 92 10.79 -7.00 3.39
N THR A 93 9.73 -7.50 4.00
CA THR A 93 8.82 -8.47 3.35
C THR A 93 8.06 -7.87 2.16
N MET A 94 8.09 -6.54 2.01
CA MET A 94 7.39 -5.78 0.97
C MET A 94 8.31 -5.37 -0.20
N ALA A 95 9.52 -5.95 -0.32
CA ALA A 95 10.54 -5.49 -1.28
C ALA A 95 10.05 -5.52 -2.75
N LEU A 96 9.11 -6.42 -3.07
CA LEU A 96 8.52 -6.57 -4.41
C LEU A 96 7.43 -5.53 -4.73
N MET A 97 7.02 -4.69 -3.76
CA MET A 97 6.21 -3.49 -4.07
C MET A 97 6.90 -2.55 -5.07
N LEU A 98 8.23 -2.62 -5.19
CA LEU A 98 9.02 -1.82 -6.12
C LEU A 98 9.13 -2.39 -7.54
N LEU A 99 8.48 -3.53 -7.85
CA LEU A 99 8.41 -4.04 -9.23
C LEU A 99 8.03 -2.96 -10.26
N PRO A 100 7.05 -2.06 -10.03
CA PRO A 100 6.73 -1.00 -10.98
C PRO A 100 7.89 -0.02 -11.21
N TYR A 101 8.67 0.28 -10.17
CA TYR A 101 9.85 1.15 -10.29
C TYR A 101 10.91 0.47 -11.16
N TRP A 102 11.19 -0.81 -10.91
CA TRP A 102 12.22 -1.55 -11.64
C TRP A 102 11.81 -1.98 -13.05
N THR A 103 10.53 -1.89 -13.42
CA THR A 103 10.02 -2.35 -14.73
C THR A 103 9.35 -1.24 -15.53
N ASP A 104 9.63 0.02 -15.19
CA ASP A 104 9.05 1.21 -15.84
C ASP A 104 7.51 1.20 -15.88
N GLY A 105 6.90 0.58 -14.87
CA GLY A 105 5.45 0.43 -14.74
C GLY A 105 4.84 -0.74 -15.51
N CYS A 106 5.62 -1.51 -16.28
CA CYS A 106 5.12 -2.65 -17.06
C CYS A 106 4.65 -3.81 -16.15
N ILE A 107 5.43 -4.16 -15.13
CA ILE A 107 5.02 -5.10 -14.10
C ILE A 107 4.50 -4.32 -12.89
N GLY A 108 3.17 -4.30 -12.76
CA GLY A 108 2.49 -3.72 -11.61
C GLY A 108 2.67 -4.59 -10.36
N SER A 109 2.65 -4.00 -9.17
CA SER A 109 2.43 -4.73 -7.92
C SER A 109 0.96 -4.64 -7.55
N MET A 110 0.34 -5.75 -7.15
CA MET A 110 -1.05 -5.75 -6.66
C MET A 110 -1.21 -5.02 -5.32
N GLU A 111 -0.20 -5.04 -4.44
CA GLU A 111 -0.22 -4.20 -3.24
C GLU A 111 -0.25 -2.73 -3.64
N GLY A 112 0.73 -2.31 -4.45
CA GLY A 112 0.94 -0.90 -4.79
C GLY A 112 1.46 -0.07 -3.60
N LEU A 113 2.02 1.12 -3.88
CA LEU A 113 2.62 1.98 -2.86
C LEU A 113 1.61 2.55 -1.84
N TYR A 114 0.35 2.70 -2.26
CA TYR A 114 -0.74 3.27 -1.44
C TYR A 114 -1.73 2.22 -0.94
N PHE A 115 -1.27 0.98 -0.71
CA PHE A 115 -2.16 -0.11 -0.32
C PHE A 115 -2.94 0.22 0.97
N GLU A 116 -2.49 1.05 1.89
CA GLU A 116 -3.32 1.40 3.07
C GLU A 116 -4.53 2.31 2.74
N ALA A 117 -4.50 3.02 1.61
CA ALA A 117 -5.53 3.96 1.20
C ALA A 117 -6.46 3.44 0.09
N ALA A 118 -6.06 2.38 -0.62
CA ALA A 118 -6.86 1.84 -1.71
C ALA A 118 -8.10 1.08 -1.21
N GLY A 119 -9.25 1.30 -1.84
CA GLY A 119 -10.47 0.56 -1.50
C GLY A 119 -10.41 -0.94 -1.89
N THR A 120 -9.40 -1.36 -2.64
CA THR A 120 -9.16 -2.76 -3.04
C THR A 120 -8.33 -3.58 -2.06
N THR A 121 -7.80 -2.95 -1.01
CA THR A 121 -6.82 -3.56 -0.09
C THR A 121 -7.31 -4.79 0.65
N PRO A 122 -8.56 -4.83 1.17
CA PRO A 122 -9.09 -6.05 1.77
C PRO A 122 -8.99 -7.25 0.82
N TYR A 123 -9.34 -7.05 -0.45
CA TYR A 123 -9.38 -8.11 -1.47
C TYR A 123 -7.97 -8.53 -1.91
N HIS A 124 -7.02 -7.59 -1.92
CA HIS A 124 -5.60 -7.94 -2.10
C HIS A 124 -5.14 -8.90 -0.99
N PHE A 125 -5.42 -8.61 0.28
CA PHE A 125 -4.98 -9.48 1.38
C PHE A 125 -5.68 -10.84 1.37
N ILE A 126 -6.96 -10.90 1.00
CA ILE A 126 -7.67 -12.18 0.79
C ILE A 126 -6.99 -12.99 -0.32
N ALA A 127 -6.66 -12.36 -1.45
CA ALA A 127 -5.96 -13.01 -2.56
C ALA A 127 -4.55 -13.48 -2.19
N ALA A 128 -3.80 -12.63 -1.47
CA ALA A 128 -2.46 -12.94 -0.99
C ALA A 128 -2.47 -14.14 -0.02
N ALA A 129 -3.43 -14.20 0.91
CA ALA A 129 -3.59 -15.34 1.81
C ALA A 129 -3.85 -16.64 1.04
N ALA A 130 -4.77 -16.62 0.07
CA ALA A 130 -5.12 -17.80 -0.73
C ALA A 130 -3.94 -18.37 -1.51
N LEU A 131 -2.99 -17.52 -1.92
CA LEU A 131 -1.81 -17.90 -2.70
C LEU A 131 -0.53 -18.00 -1.86
N SER A 132 -0.62 -17.92 -0.54
CA SER A 132 0.53 -18.06 0.35
C SER A 132 0.38 -19.27 1.24
N LYS A 133 1.48 -19.96 1.57
CA LYS A 133 1.47 -21.01 2.59
C LYS A 133 0.78 -20.54 3.87
N GLN A 134 1.12 -19.33 4.32
CA GLN A 134 0.50 -18.66 5.46
C GLN A 134 0.75 -17.15 5.37
N SER A 135 -0.31 -16.35 5.53
CA SER A 135 -0.23 -14.89 5.62
C SER A 135 -0.45 -14.39 7.05
N SER A 136 0.03 -13.17 7.35
CA SER A 136 -0.15 -12.49 8.65
C SER A 136 -1.54 -11.90 8.85
N ASN A 137 -2.32 -11.75 7.76
CA ASN A 137 -3.71 -11.31 7.77
C ASN A 137 -3.93 -9.98 8.55
N PRO A 138 -3.29 -8.87 8.11
CA PRO A 138 -3.26 -7.62 8.88
C PRO A 138 -4.58 -6.83 8.84
N VAL A 139 -5.47 -7.10 7.87
CA VAL A 139 -6.78 -6.44 7.82
C VAL A 139 -7.74 -7.24 8.69
N ARG A 140 -8.24 -6.58 9.73
CA ARG A 140 -9.13 -7.19 10.71
C ARG A 140 -10.46 -7.60 10.04
N GLU A 141 -11.06 -8.63 10.61
CA GLU A 141 -12.45 -9.05 10.33
C GLU A 141 -12.69 -9.57 8.90
N LEU A 142 -11.65 -9.85 8.10
CA LEU A 142 -11.85 -10.51 6.81
C LEU A 142 -11.86 -12.03 6.96
N HIS A 143 -12.61 -12.69 6.09
CA HIS A 143 -12.58 -14.14 5.92
C HIS A 143 -11.35 -14.53 5.12
N TYR A 144 -10.38 -15.21 5.74
CA TYR A 144 -9.13 -15.60 5.09
C TYR A 144 -9.03 -17.11 4.87
N ASP A 145 -8.70 -17.49 3.64
CA ASP A 145 -8.31 -18.85 3.29
C ASP A 145 -6.81 -18.85 2.99
N ASN A 146 -6.01 -19.62 3.75
CA ASN A 146 -4.58 -19.75 3.45
C ASN A 146 -4.32 -20.94 2.51
N ASN A 147 -3.43 -20.75 1.53
CA ASN A 147 -2.93 -21.79 0.65
C ASN A 147 -4.00 -22.58 -0.13
N ASP A 148 -5.07 -21.89 -0.54
CA ASP A 148 -6.12 -22.37 -1.43
C ASP A 148 -5.95 -21.74 -2.82
N ALA A 149 -5.12 -22.37 -3.66
CA ALA A 149 -4.83 -21.87 -5.00
C ALA A 149 -6.05 -21.89 -5.94
N VAL A 150 -7.09 -22.68 -5.66
CA VAL A 150 -8.33 -22.66 -6.46
C VAL A 150 -9.03 -21.32 -6.26
N LYS A 151 -9.21 -20.91 -4.99
CA LYS A 151 -9.70 -19.56 -4.66
C LYS A 151 -8.73 -18.48 -5.15
N GLY A 152 -7.43 -18.72 -4.97
CA GLY A 152 -6.36 -17.84 -5.43
C GLY A 152 -6.44 -17.47 -6.91
N VAL A 153 -6.64 -18.45 -7.79
CA VAL A 153 -6.81 -18.22 -9.25
C VAL A 153 -8.07 -17.41 -9.55
N ALA A 154 -9.19 -17.72 -8.88
CA ALA A 154 -10.42 -16.94 -9.01
C ALA A 154 -10.21 -15.47 -8.60
N TYR A 155 -9.50 -15.24 -7.50
CA TYR A 155 -9.15 -13.90 -7.02
C TYR A 155 -8.18 -13.18 -7.96
N MET A 156 -7.20 -13.87 -8.54
CA MET A 156 -6.32 -13.31 -9.57
C MET A 156 -7.11 -12.83 -10.78
N LYS A 157 -8.04 -13.65 -11.27
CA LYS A 157 -8.91 -13.29 -12.39
C LYS A 157 -9.78 -12.08 -12.06
N SER A 158 -10.40 -12.07 -10.88
CA SER A 158 -11.23 -10.97 -10.40
C SER A 158 -10.45 -9.67 -10.30
N LEU A 159 -9.23 -9.69 -9.73
CA LEU A 159 -8.37 -8.51 -9.53
C LEU A 159 -7.54 -8.09 -10.75
N GLY A 160 -7.59 -8.84 -11.85
CA GLY A 160 -6.76 -8.55 -13.03
C GLY A 160 -5.27 -8.80 -12.78
N ILE A 161 -4.95 -9.76 -11.92
CA ILE A 161 -3.58 -10.19 -11.61
C ILE A 161 -3.16 -11.21 -12.66
N ARG A 162 -2.07 -10.91 -13.36
CA ARG A 162 -1.53 -11.74 -14.44
C ARG A 162 -0.46 -12.69 -13.95
N TYR A 163 0.40 -12.24 -13.05
CA TYR A 163 1.52 -13.02 -12.57
C TYR A 163 1.35 -13.37 -11.09
N PHE A 164 1.54 -14.64 -10.77
CA PHE A 164 1.74 -15.09 -9.39
C PHE A 164 3.20 -15.52 -9.21
N MET A 165 3.84 -15.04 -8.16
CA MET A 165 5.22 -15.37 -7.80
C MET A 165 5.20 -16.24 -6.54
N GLY A 166 5.32 -17.55 -6.71
CA GLY A 166 5.37 -18.53 -5.61
C GLY A 166 6.79 -18.69 -5.06
N TYR A 167 6.92 -18.92 -3.76
CA TYR A 167 8.19 -18.92 -3.03
C TYR A 167 8.41 -20.22 -2.23
N THR A 168 7.43 -20.61 -1.41
CA THR A 168 7.49 -21.83 -0.60
C THR A 168 7.05 -23.03 -1.43
N GLN A 169 7.58 -24.22 -1.11
CA GLN A 169 7.22 -25.43 -1.82
C GLN A 169 5.74 -25.78 -1.66
N GLU A 170 5.13 -25.42 -0.53
CA GLU A 170 3.72 -25.65 -0.26
C GLU A 170 2.81 -24.81 -1.17
N ALA A 171 3.09 -23.53 -1.36
CA ALA A 171 2.33 -22.68 -2.28
C ALA A 171 2.61 -23.03 -3.74
N ILE A 172 3.88 -23.32 -4.07
CA ILE A 172 4.29 -23.81 -5.39
C ILE A 172 3.53 -25.08 -5.78
N ALA A 173 3.47 -26.07 -4.89
CA ALA A 173 2.76 -27.32 -5.18
C ALA A 173 1.26 -27.10 -5.42
N LYS A 174 0.64 -26.13 -4.72
CA LYS A 174 -0.77 -25.77 -4.94
C LYS A 174 -0.98 -25.04 -6.25
N ALA A 175 -0.06 -24.16 -6.63
CA ALA A 175 -0.08 -23.46 -7.91
C ALA A 175 0.17 -24.41 -9.10
N ASP A 176 1.12 -25.33 -8.98
CA ASP A 176 1.42 -26.36 -10.00
C ASP A 176 0.20 -27.27 -10.28
N ALA A 177 -0.70 -27.43 -9.30
CA ALA A 177 -1.93 -28.20 -9.45
C ALA A 177 -3.07 -27.43 -10.16
N GLN A 178 -2.92 -26.12 -10.41
CA GLN A 178 -3.97 -25.31 -11.07
C GLN A 178 -3.81 -25.33 -12.59
N PRO A 179 -4.80 -25.83 -13.35
CA PRO A 179 -4.69 -25.94 -14.80
C PRO A 179 -4.67 -24.58 -15.52
N GLU A 180 -5.18 -23.51 -14.89
CA GLU A 180 -5.18 -22.17 -15.45
C GLU A 180 -3.84 -21.43 -15.25
N LEU A 181 -2.96 -21.93 -14.39
CA LEU A 181 -1.66 -21.33 -14.12
C LEU A 181 -0.58 -22.02 -14.95
N THR A 182 0.00 -21.27 -15.89
CA THR A 182 1.17 -21.74 -16.63
C THR A 182 2.43 -21.26 -15.94
N LYS A 183 3.34 -22.15 -15.55
CA LYS A 183 4.66 -21.74 -15.08
C LYS A 183 5.48 -21.21 -16.25
N VAL A 184 5.87 -19.93 -16.21
CA VAL A 184 6.56 -19.23 -17.30
C VAL A 184 8.02 -18.93 -17.00
N ALA A 185 8.42 -18.91 -15.73
CA ALA A 185 9.81 -18.70 -15.37
C ALA A 185 10.17 -19.25 -13.98
N ASN A 186 11.47 -19.30 -13.71
CA ASN A 186 12.05 -19.58 -12.42
C ASN A 186 13.23 -18.61 -12.18
N SER A 187 13.33 -18.03 -10.99
CA SER A 187 14.50 -17.26 -10.55
C SER A 187 14.83 -17.58 -9.09
N GLY A 188 15.84 -18.42 -8.88
CA GLY A 188 16.21 -18.90 -7.55
C GLY A 188 15.06 -19.69 -6.89
N PRO A 189 14.57 -19.27 -5.70
CA PRO A 189 13.42 -19.91 -5.06
C PRO A 189 12.08 -19.54 -5.69
N TRP A 190 12.03 -18.52 -6.57
CA TRP A 190 10.79 -18.00 -7.12
C TRP A 190 10.32 -18.79 -8.34
N HIS A 191 9.11 -19.31 -8.28
CA HIS A 191 8.38 -19.84 -9.43
C HIS A 191 7.34 -18.82 -9.91
N ILE A 192 7.41 -18.45 -11.18
CA ILE A 192 6.54 -17.42 -11.75
C ILE A 192 5.50 -18.11 -12.63
N TYR A 193 4.23 -17.89 -12.28
CA TYR A 193 3.06 -18.41 -12.96
C TYR A 193 2.32 -17.28 -13.67
N GLU A 194 1.80 -17.57 -14.85
CA GLU A 194 0.98 -16.66 -15.64
C GLU A 194 -0.46 -17.19 -15.73
N LEU A 195 -1.41 -16.28 -15.47
CA LEU A 195 -2.83 -16.43 -15.77
C LEU A 195 -3.15 -15.65 -17.05
N ALA A 196 -2.96 -16.29 -18.21
CA ALA A 196 -3.09 -15.62 -19.52
C ALA A 196 -4.53 -15.19 -19.87
N THR A 197 -5.54 -15.76 -19.19
CA THR A 197 -6.97 -15.50 -19.44
C THR A 197 -7.49 -14.22 -18.79
N THR A 198 -6.67 -13.55 -17.97
CA THR A 198 -7.08 -12.33 -17.27
C THR A 198 -6.91 -11.07 -18.13
N THR A 199 -7.81 -10.11 -17.96
CA THR A 199 -7.76 -8.79 -18.59
C THR A 199 -8.13 -7.73 -17.57
N LEU A 200 -7.56 -6.52 -17.70
CA LEU A 200 -7.90 -5.37 -16.87
C LEU A 200 -9.27 -4.77 -17.22
N VAL A 201 -9.74 -4.97 -18.45
CA VAL A 201 -11.02 -4.47 -18.94
C VAL A 201 -11.80 -5.63 -19.52
N GLU A 202 -12.93 -5.95 -18.88
CA GLU A 202 -13.73 -7.14 -19.14
C GLU A 202 -15.15 -6.74 -19.56
N PRO A 203 -15.64 -7.20 -20.74
CA PRO A 203 -17.02 -6.96 -21.13
C PRO A 203 -17.97 -7.79 -20.28
N LEU A 204 -19.11 -7.22 -19.88
CA LEU A 204 -20.11 -7.93 -19.11
C LEU A 204 -21.15 -8.60 -20.01
N SER A 205 -21.46 -9.86 -19.71
CA SER A 205 -22.53 -10.64 -20.35
C SER A 205 -23.86 -10.61 -19.58
N VAL A 206 -23.87 -10.01 -18.39
CA VAL A 206 -25.06 -9.85 -17.54
C VAL A 206 -25.11 -8.40 -17.06
N GLN A 207 -26.30 -7.82 -17.07
CA GLN A 207 -26.51 -6.46 -16.58
C GLN A 207 -26.20 -6.35 -15.08
N PRO A 208 -25.41 -5.35 -14.66
CA PRO A 208 -25.20 -5.07 -13.25
C PRO A 208 -26.51 -4.79 -12.49
N VAL A 209 -26.46 -4.97 -11.17
CA VAL A 209 -27.55 -4.63 -10.25
C VAL A 209 -27.12 -3.56 -9.27
N VAL A 210 -27.98 -2.59 -9.01
CA VAL A 210 -27.73 -1.53 -8.05
C VAL A 210 -28.15 -2.01 -6.66
N VAL A 211 -27.22 -2.03 -5.71
CA VAL A 211 -27.54 -2.36 -4.31
C VAL A 211 -27.99 -1.09 -3.60
N ASN A 212 -29.19 -1.10 -3.04
CA ASN A 212 -29.74 0.05 -2.32
C ASN A 212 -28.90 0.37 -1.07
N GLU A 213 -28.83 1.67 -0.74
CA GLU A 213 -28.12 2.13 0.44
C GLU A 213 -28.73 1.54 1.72
N ARG A 214 -27.86 1.06 2.62
CA ARG A 214 -28.23 0.52 3.92
C ARG A 214 -27.73 1.45 5.03
N PRO A 215 -28.44 1.55 6.16
CA PRO A 215 -27.97 2.35 7.29
C PRO A 215 -26.64 1.81 7.86
N GLY A 216 -25.86 2.70 8.45
CA GLY A 216 -24.55 2.39 9.04
C GLY A 216 -23.40 3.09 8.32
N ASP A 217 -22.17 2.68 8.65
CA ASP A 217 -20.98 3.20 7.98
C ASP A 217 -20.93 2.74 6.51
N ARG A 218 -20.81 3.70 5.58
CA ARG A 218 -20.85 3.40 4.14
C ARG A 218 -19.67 2.56 3.68
N ARG A 219 -18.51 2.68 4.33
CA ARG A 219 -17.32 1.89 3.99
C ARG A 219 -17.50 0.44 4.44
N GLU A 220 -18.03 0.22 5.63
CA GLU A 220 -18.37 -1.13 6.13
C GLU A 220 -19.47 -1.79 5.29
N ARG A 221 -20.56 -1.08 4.98
CA ARG A 221 -21.66 -1.60 4.15
C ARG A 221 -21.20 -1.99 2.75
N TRP A 222 -20.23 -1.26 2.19
CA TRP A 222 -19.61 -1.63 0.93
C TRP A 222 -18.63 -2.80 1.07
N LEU A 223 -17.84 -2.85 2.16
CA LEU A 223 -16.94 -3.96 2.42
C LEU A 223 -17.70 -5.28 2.47
N GLU A 224 -18.86 -5.33 3.14
CA GLU A 224 -19.74 -6.50 3.16
C GLU A 224 -20.16 -6.94 1.75
N ILE A 225 -20.64 -6.01 0.91
CA ILE A 225 -21.04 -6.31 -0.48
C ILE A 225 -19.83 -6.80 -1.28
N GLY A 226 -18.70 -6.10 -1.15
CA GLY A 226 -17.48 -6.38 -1.88
C GLY A 226 -16.86 -7.72 -1.52
N SER A 227 -16.74 -8.06 -0.23
CA SER A 227 -16.22 -9.36 0.21
C SER A 227 -17.17 -10.50 -0.16
N SER A 228 -18.48 -10.31 0.02
CA SER A 228 -19.49 -11.32 -0.32
C SER A 228 -19.44 -11.66 -1.81
N TYR A 229 -19.43 -10.65 -2.69
CA TYR A 229 -19.28 -10.89 -4.12
C TYR A 229 -17.90 -11.46 -4.48
N PHE A 230 -16.83 -10.99 -3.85
CA PHE A 230 -15.47 -11.44 -4.17
C PHE A 230 -15.23 -12.90 -3.81
N GLN A 231 -15.73 -13.35 -2.66
CA GLN A 231 -15.47 -14.68 -2.11
C GLN A 231 -16.56 -15.70 -2.46
N HIS A 232 -17.77 -15.24 -2.79
CA HIS A 232 -18.94 -16.07 -3.10
C HIS A 232 -19.61 -15.63 -4.41
N ALA A 233 -18.81 -15.34 -5.45
CA ALA A 233 -19.32 -14.82 -6.72
C ALA A 233 -20.38 -15.73 -7.38
N ASP A 234 -20.33 -17.03 -7.12
CA ASP A 234 -21.29 -18.04 -7.58
C ASP A 234 -22.68 -17.90 -6.93
N GLU A 235 -22.79 -17.23 -5.79
CA GLU A 235 -24.06 -16.90 -5.14
C GLU A 235 -24.72 -15.64 -5.74
N TRP A 236 -24.01 -14.91 -6.61
CA TRP A 236 -24.48 -13.66 -7.22
C TRP A 236 -24.80 -13.84 -8.69
N ALA A 237 -26.08 -13.69 -9.04
CA ALA A 237 -26.52 -13.80 -10.42
C ALA A 237 -26.13 -12.60 -11.31
N ALA A 238 -25.63 -11.50 -10.73
CA ALA A 238 -25.17 -10.30 -11.43
C ALA A 238 -24.16 -9.51 -10.57
N LEU A 239 -23.30 -8.74 -11.22
CA LEU A 239 -22.32 -7.86 -10.57
C LEU A 239 -23.03 -6.73 -9.80
N PRO A 240 -22.82 -6.59 -8.48
CA PRO A 240 -23.38 -5.48 -7.71
C PRO A 240 -22.57 -4.18 -7.89
N VAL A 241 -23.30 -3.08 -8.03
CA VAL A 241 -22.79 -1.70 -8.11
C VAL A 241 -23.48 -0.80 -7.08
N ASP A 242 -22.85 0.30 -6.68
CA ASP A 242 -23.43 1.27 -5.71
C ASP A 242 -24.45 2.23 -6.34
N HIS A 243 -24.26 2.57 -7.61
CA HIS A 243 -25.19 3.38 -8.41
C HIS A 243 -25.08 2.98 -9.89
N GLY A 244 -26.05 3.40 -10.68
CA GLY A 244 -26.16 3.01 -12.09
C GLY A 244 -27.31 3.72 -12.80
N PRO A 245 -27.44 3.51 -14.12
CA PRO A 245 -28.60 3.93 -14.91
C PRO A 245 -29.94 3.51 -14.31
N GLU A 246 -31.00 4.26 -14.61
CA GLU A 246 -32.30 4.07 -13.97
C GLU A 246 -32.98 2.75 -14.34
N GLU A 247 -32.64 2.22 -15.51
CA GLU A 247 -33.10 0.95 -16.04
C GLU A 247 -32.43 -0.27 -15.37
N TRP A 248 -31.35 -0.08 -14.61
CA TRP A 248 -30.74 -1.18 -13.88
C TRP A 248 -31.64 -1.61 -12.73
N GLN A 249 -31.69 -2.92 -12.48
CA GLN A 249 -32.46 -3.49 -11.39
C GLN A 249 -31.86 -3.04 -10.06
N ARG A 250 -32.72 -2.57 -9.15
CA ARG A 250 -32.36 -2.20 -7.78
C ARG A 250 -32.71 -3.36 -6.87
N ILE A 251 -31.80 -3.72 -5.98
CA ILE A 251 -31.97 -4.81 -5.01
C ILE A 251 -31.61 -4.39 -3.60
N ASP A 252 -32.23 -5.03 -2.63
CA ASP A 252 -31.84 -5.01 -1.23
C ASP A 252 -31.02 -6.26 -0.92
N VAL A 253 -30.06 -6.11 -0.01
CA VAL A 253 -29.21 -7.20 0.50
C VAL A 253 -29.31 -7.26 2.02
N ALA A 254 -29.21 -8.47 2.58
CA ALA A 254 -29.23 -8.68 4.02
C ALA A 254 -28.13 -9.64 4.46
N PRO A 255 -27.57 -9.49 5.69
CA PRO A 255 -26.66 -10.46 6.28
C PRO A 255 -27.26 -11.86 6.33
N ASP A 256 -26.44 -12.85 6.02
CA ASP A 256 -26.76 -14.26 6.24
C ASP A 256 -26.42 -14.67 7.68
N ALA A 257 -27.44 -14.69 8.53
CA ALA A 257 -27.29 -15.04 9.94
C ALA A 257 -26.72 -16.44 10.18
N SER A 258 -26.81 -17.36 9.21
CA SER A 258 -26.26 -18.72 9.35
C SER A 258 -24.73 -18.77 9.22
N ARG A 259 -24.13 -17.73 8.62
CA ARG A 259 -22.69 -17.60 8.40
C ARG A 259 -22.06 -16.45 9.22
N ALA A 260 -22.82 -15.86 10.14
CA ALA A 260 -22.32 -14.79 10.99
C ALA A 260 -21.26 -15.32 11.97
N VAL A 261 -20.13 -14.60 12.06
CA VAL A 261 -19.02 -14.96 12.96
C VAL A 261 -18.73 -13.78 13.90
N GLY A 262 -18.76 -14.07 15.20
CA GLY A 262 -18.52 -13.09 16.26
C GLY A 262 -19.66 -12.08 16.43
N THR A 263 -19.40 -11.00 17.16
CA THR A 263 -20.38 -9.94 17.46
C THR A 263 -19.77 -8.58 17.09
N PRO A 264 -20.55 -7.63 16.50
CA PRO A 264 -20.05 -6.30 16.20
C PRO A 264 -19.36 -5.62 17.39
N GLY A 265 -18.11 -5.19 17.19
CA GLY A 265 -17.29 -4.54 18.22
C GLY A 265 -16.44 -5.49 19.08
N GLU A 266 -16.64 -6.80 19.00
CA GLU A 266 -15.90 -7.80 19.78
C GLU A 266 -14.71 -8.39 19.00
N PRO A 267 -13.64 -8.83 19.70
CA PRO A 267 -12.55 -9.58 19.06
C PRO A 267 -13.05 -10.84 18.36
N GLY A 268 -12.53 -11.12 17.16
CA GLY A 268 -12.86 -12.31 16.39
C GLY A 268 -14.15 -12.20 15.56
N ARG A 269 -14.78 -11.01 15.49
CA ARG A 269 -15.80 -10.72 14.49
C ARG A 269 -15.22 -10.82 13.09
N GLU A 270 -15.99 -11.36 12.15
CA GLU A 270 -15.73 -11.26 10.72
C GLU A 270 -16.83 -10.45 10.04
N VAL A 271 -16.51 -9.87 8.88
CA VAL A 271 -17.44 -9.08 8.08
C VAL A 271 -18.63 -9.93 7.69
N ASP A 272 -19.82 -9.36 7.80
CA ASP A 272 -21.05 -10.05 7.47
C ASP A 272 -21.07 -10.44 5.99
N ILE A 273 -21.39 -11.71 5.72
CA ILE A 273 -21.67 -12.18 4.36
C ILE A 273 -23.11 -11.78 4.05
N VAL A 274 -23.30 -11.00 2.98
CA VAL A 274 -24.61 -10.49 2.56
C VAL A 274 -25.07 -11.17 1.28
N GLN A 275 -26.39 -11.36 1.19
CA GLN A 275 -27.06 -11.97 0.03
C GLN A 275 -28.26 -11.13 -0.40
N PRO A 276 -28.67 -11.19 -1.68
CA PRO A 276 -29.91 -10.55 -2.14
C PRO A 276 -31.12 -11.02 -1.33
N THR A 277 -32.00 -10.09 -0.93
CA THR A 277 -33.20 -10.46 -0.18
C THR A 277 -34.21 -11.19 -1.06
N LYS A 278 -35.07 -12.00 -0.44
CA LYS A 278 -36.19 -12.66 -1.14
C LYS A 278 -37.23 -11.67 -1.69
N ALA A 279 -37.28 -10.45 -1.16
CA ALA A 279 -38.20 -9.40 -1.63
C ALA A 279 -37.76 -8.83 -2.98
N THR A 280 -36.44 -8.74 -3.21
CA THR A 280 -35.83 -8.21 -4.44
C THR A 280 -34.84 -9.23 -5.02
N PRO A 281 -35.30 -10.38 -5.51
CA PRO A 281 -34.41 -11.38 -6.11
C PRO A 281 -33.79 -10.84 -7.39
N ILE A 282 -32.52 -11.19 -7.65
CA ILE A 282 -31.85 -10.79 -8.90
C ILE A 282 -32.48 -11.55 -10.07
N LYS A 283 -33.17 -10.83 -10.95
CA LYS A 283 -33.54 -11.32 -12.28
C LYS A 283 -32.39 -11.06 -13.25
N THR A 284 -31.79 -12.12 -13.79
CA THR A 284 -30.70 -12.02 -14.75
C THR A 284 -31.16 -11.38 -16.06
N VAL A 285 -30.50 -10.30 -16.45
CA VAL A 285 -30.69 -9.68 -17.78
C VAL A 285 -29.44 -9.96 -18.58
N ALA A 286 -29.55 -10.85 -19.58
CA ALA A 286 -28.45 -11.17 -20.47
C ALA A 286 -28.12 -9.95 -21.35
N ILE A 287 -26.83 -9.68 -21.48
CA ILE A 287 -26.28 -8.65 -22.34
C ILE A 287 -25.37 -9.35 -23.34
N ASP A 288 -25.50 -8.96 -24.61
CA ASP A 288 -24.54 -9.36 -25.62
C ASP A 288 -23.21 -8.60 -25.37
N PRO A 289 -22.13 -9.29 -24.98
CA PRO A 289 -20.90 -8.64 -24.54
C PRO A 289 -20.20 -7.94 -25.71
N VAL A 290 -19.68 -6.74 -25.46
CA VAL A 290 -18.87 -6.01 -26.46
C VAL A 290 -17.48 -6.62 -26.60
N LYS A 291 -16.87 -6.41 -27.76
CA LYS A 291 -15.45 -6.70 -27.94
C LYS A 291 -14.62 -5.52 -27.45
N VAL A 292 -13.81 -5.75 -26.42
CA VAL A 292 -12.85 -4.77 -25.91
C VAL A 292 -11.49 -4.99 -26.59
N SER A 293 -10.82 -3.90 -26.96
CA SER A 293 -9.47 -3.92 -27.54
C SER A 293 -8.67 -2.69 -27.13
N ASN A 294 -7.37 -2.67 -27.48
CA ASN A 294 -6.47 -1.53 -27.28
C ASN A 294 -6.43 -0.99 -25.84
N ILE A 295 -6.44 -1.90 -24.86
CA ILE A 295 -6.36 -1.52 -23.44
C ILE A 295 -4.98 -0.92 -23.19
N GLN A 296 -4.95 0.34 -22.74
CA GLN A 296 -3.72 1.04 -22.35
C GLN A 296 -3.87 1.56 -20.93
N LEU A 297 -2.98 1.10 -20.06
CA LEU A 297 -2.87 1.58 -18.69
C LEU A 297 -1.76 2.64 -18.65
N GLY A 298 -2.12 3.88 -18.32
CA GLY A 298 -1.19 4.95 -17.98
C GLY A 298 -0.96 5.04 -16.47
N ARG A 299 -0.21 6.05 -16.04
CA ARG A 299 0.03 6.31 -14.60
C ARG A 299 -1.23 6.73 -13.85
N GLU A 300 -2.05 7.58 -14.48
CA GLU A 300 -3.27 8.16 -13.92
C GLU A 300 -4.45 8.00 -14.90
N SER A 301 -4.35 7.06 -15.83
CA SER A 301 -5.37 6.87 -16.85
C SER A 301 -5.49 5.42 -17.29
N ILE A 302 -6.66 5.09 -17.81
CA ILE A 302 -6.89 3.84 -18.54
C ILE A 302 -7.77 4.15 -19.75
N SER A 303 -7.39 3.63 -20.91
CA SER A 303 -8.16 3.76 -22.14
C SER A 303 -8.34 2.42 -22.83
N PHE A 304 -9.43 2.29 -23.58
CA PHE A 304 -9.75 1.10 -24.36
C PHE A 304 -10.76 1.44 -25.46
N SER A 305 -10.88 0.55 -26.44
CA SER A 305 -11.85 0.64 -27.52
C SER A 305 -12.92 -0.45 -27.38
N VAL A 306 -14.14 -0.13 -27.80
CA VAL A 306 -15.25 -1.06 -27.93
C VAL A 306 -15.78 -1.07 -29.37
N ASP A 307 -16.26 -2.21 -29.83
CA ASP A 307 -16.87 -2.36 -31.15
C ASP A 307 -18.27 -1.73 -31.23
N ARG A 308 -19.04 -1.84 -30.13
CA ARG A 308 -20.39 -1.29 -29.94
C ARG A 308 -20.50 -0.52 -28.61
N VAL A 309 -21.34 0.51 -28.59
CA VAL A 309 -21.68 1.31 -27.41
C VAL A 309 -22.89 0.75 -26.64
N GLY A 310 -23.08 1.16 -25.39
CA GLY A 310 -24.27 0.86 -24.59
C GLY A 310 -24.21 -0.43 -23.77
N ALA A 311 -23.22 -1.30 -23.97
CA ALA A 311 -23.02 -2.47 -23.09
C ALA A 311 -22.02 -2.14 -21.96
N PRO A 312 -22.30 -2.51 -20.72
CA PRO A 312 -21.42 -2.21 -19.59
C PRO A 312 -20.11 -3.01 -19.66
N VAL A 313 -19.04 -2.36 -19.23
CA VAL A 313 -17.68 -2.91 -19.20
C VAL A 313 -17.11 -2.74 -17.79
N LEU A 314 -16.56 -3.81 -17.24
CA LEU A 314 -15.85 -3.82 -15.96
C LEU A 314 -14.39 -3.43 -16.17
N VAL A 315 -13.93 -2.46 -15.40
CA VAL A 315 -12.55 -1.99 -15.34
C VAL A 315 -11.99 -2.36 -13.98
N LYS A 316 -11.04 -3.30 -13.95
CA LYS A 316 -10.41 -3.85 -12.73
C LYS A 316 -9.36 -2.90 -12.18
N VAL A 317 -9.69 -1.63 -12.01
CA VAL A 317 -8.87 -0.61 -11.36
C VAL A 317 -9.66 -0.10 -10.16
N SER A 318 -8.96 0.17 -9.06
CA SER A 318 -9.60 0.58 -7.81
C SER A 318 -10.43 1.85 -8.02
N TYR A 319 -11.72 1.79 -7.68
CA TYR A 319 -12.59 2.96 -7.71
C TYR A 319 -12.18 3.98 -6.67
N PHE A 320 -12.29 5.24 -7.06
CA PHE A 320 -12.20 6.42 -6.22
C PHE A 320 -13.03 7.56 -6.84
N PRO A 321 -13.63 8.47 -6.06
CA PRO A 321 -14.52 9.51 -6.60
C PRO A 321 -13.88 10.46 -7.62
N ASN A 322 -12.55 10.57 -7.65
CA ASN A 322 -11.82 11.48 -8.55
C ASN A 322 -11.62 10.93 -9.98
N TRP A 323 -12.09 9.71 -10.27
CA TRP A 323 -12.07 9.18 -11.64
C TRP A 323 -13.08 9.92 -12.51
N ASN A 324 -12.60 10.48 -13.61
CA ASN A 324 -13.41 11.07 -14.67
C ASN A 324 -13.40 10.16 -15.89
N VAL A 325 -14.43 10.25 -16.73
CA VAL A 325 -14.52 9.45 -17.96
C VAL A 325 -14.95 10.29 -19.15
N LYS A 326 -14.33 10.03 -20.31
CA LYS A 326 -14.75 10.50 -21.63
C LYS A 326 -15.14 9.29 -22.47
N GLY A 327 -16.24 9.41 -23.20
CA GLY A 327 -16.79 8.33 -24.01
C GLY A 327 -17.63 7.30 -23.25
N ALA A 328 -18.04 7.60 -22.01
CA ALA A 328 -19.04 6.88 -21.24
C ALA A 328 -19.88 7.86 -20.41
N SER A 329 -21.04 7.42 -19.92
CA SER A 329 -21.96 8.30 -19.17
C SER A 329 -21.44 8.68 -17.77
N ALA A 330 -20.89 7.72 -17.04
CA ALA A 330 -20.37 7.89 -15.69
C ALA A 330 -19.48 6.70 -15.31
N VAL A 331 -18.83 6.80 -14.15
CA VAL A 331 -18.05 5.75 -13.51
C VAL A 331 -18.81 5.24 -12.30
N TYR A 332 -19.24 3.98 -12.35
CA TYR A 332 -19.99 3.33 -11.28
C TYR A 332 -19.04 2.47 -10.42
N ARG A 333 -19.15 2.51 -9.09
CA ARG A 333 -18.36 1.63 -8.23
C ARG A 333 -18.96 0.25 -8.27
N ALA A 334 -18.17 -0.75 -8.62
CA ALA A 334 -18.57 -2.14 -8.71
C ALA A 334 -17.84 -2.98 -7.66
N ALA A 335 -18.47 -4.05 -7.18
CA ALA A 335 -17.78 -4.96 -6.29
C ALA A 335 -16.57 -5.61 -7.01
N PRO A 336 -15.45 -5.83 -6.29
CA PRO A 336 -15.28 -5.57 -4.87
C PRO A 336 -14.87 -4.12 -4.53
N ASN A 337 -14.18 -3.41 -5.42
CA ASN A 337 -14.03 -1.94 -5.41
C ASN A 337 -13.47 -1.51 -6.78
N MET A 338 -14.10 -1.97 -7.84
CA MET A 338 -13.72 -1.74 -9.24
C MET A 338 -14.65 -0.71 -9.87
N MET A 339 -14.50 -0.50 -11.16
CA MET A 339 -15.28 0.49 -11.89
C MET A 339 -16.08 -0.19 -13.00
N VAL A 340 -17.34 0.18 -13.16
CA VAL A 340 -18.12 -0.14 -14.36
C VAL A 340 -18.39 1.15 -15.12
N VAL A 341 -18.29 1.07 -16.44
CA VAL A 341 -18.67 2.16 -17.35
C VAL A 341 -19.57 1.64 -18.44
N VAL A 342 -20.49 2.49 -18.91
CA VAL A 342 -21.33 2.21 -20.09
C VAL A 342 -20.85 3.11 -21.22
N PRO A 343 -20.14 2.58 -22.24
CA PRO A 343 -19.60 3.39 -23.32
C PRO A 343 -20.71 4.09 -24.11
N THR A 344 -20.52 5.38 -24.36
CA THR A 344 -21.32 6.22 -25.28
C THR A 344 -20.54 6.55 -26.55
N SER A 345 -19.25 6.21 -26.58
CA SER A 345 -18.35 6.29 -27.73
C SER A 345 -17.55 5.00 -27.87
N LYS A 346 -17.03 4.72 -29.08
CA LYS A 346 -16.17 3.55 -29.33
C LYS A 346 -14.80 3.64 -28.64
N ASN A 347 -14.38 4.83 -28.23
CA ASN A 347 -13.14 5.03 -27.49
C ASN A 347 -13.48 5.60 -26.12
N VAL A 348 -13.10 4.88 -25.07
CA VAL A 348 -13.29 5.27 -23.68
C VAL A 348 -11.95 5.65 -23.08
N THR A 349 -11.90 6.75 -22.35
CA THR A 349 -10.72 7.16 -21.60
C THR A 349 -11.13 7.60 -20.22
N MET A 350 -10.53 7.00 -19.20
CA MET A 350 -10.73 7.34 -17.80
C MET A 350 -9.45 7.99 -17.28
N SER A 351 -9.58 9.11 -16.57
CA SER A 351 -8.47 9.87 -15.98
C SER A 351 -8.73 10.11 -14.49
N TYR A 352 -7.72 9.89 -13.66
CA TYR A 352 -7.73 10.28 -12.26
C TYR A 352 -7.31 11.74 -12.16
N GLU A 353 -8.16 12.61 -11.61
CA GLU A 353 -7.91 14.05 -11.61
C GLU A 353 -7.86 14.63 -10.17
N PRO A 354 -7.06 15.68 -9.92
CA PRO A 354 -7.06 16.35 -8.62
C PRO A 354 -8.43 16.96 -8.29
N SER A 355 -8.86 16.79 -7.04
CA SER A 355 -10.08 17.41 -6.52
C SER A 355 -9.95 18.94 -6.43
N SER A 356 -11.07 19.63 -6.24
CA SER A 356 -11.06 21.08 -5.97
C SER A 356 -10.27 21.43 -4.71
N LEU A 357 -10.30 20.54 -3.70
CA LEU A 357 -9.53 20.69 -2.47
C LEU A 357 -8.02 20.57 -2.73
N ASP A 358 -7.62 19.62 -3.57
CA ASP A 358 -6.22 19.45 -3.98
C ASP A 358 -5.72 20.71 -4.70
N LYS A 359 -6.53 21.25 -5.63
CA LYS A 359 -6.22 22.50 -6.34
C LYS A 359 -6.03 23.68 -5.38
N SER A 360 -6.88 23.81 -4.37
CA SER A 360 -6.74 24.86 -3.35
C SER A 360 -5.50 24.68 -2.47
N SER A 361 -5.14 23.42 -2.17
CA SER A 361 -3.96 23.06 -1.39
C SER A 361 -2.67 23.37 -2.14
N TYR A 362 -2.65 23.14 -3.46
CA TYR A 362 -1.54 23.55 -4.32
C TYR A 362 -1.34 25.06 -4.34
N LEU A 363 -2.44 25.84 -4.38
CA LEU A 363 -2.36 27.30 -4.29
C LEU A 363 -1.78 27.76 -2.95
N LEU A 364 -2.23 27.19 -1.84
CA LEU A 364 -1.71 27.51 -0.50
C LEU A 364 -0.23 27.10 -0.36
N THR A 365 0.16 25.96 -0.91
CA THR A 365 1.55 25.51 -0.94
C THR A 365 2.41 26.50 -1.72
N PHE A 366 1.95 26.93 -2.89
CA PHE A 366 2.65 27.95 -3.68
C PHE A 366 2.77 29.28 -2.92
N ALA A 367 1.70 29.74 -2.28
CA ALA A 367 1.73 30.94 -1.44
C ALA A 367 2.73 30.79 -0.27
N GLY A 368 2.80 29.61 0.36
CA GLY A 368 3.77 29.28 1.39
C GLY A 368 5.21 29.31 0.89
N LEU A 369 5.49 28.76 -0.30
CA LEU A 369 6.80 28.84 -0.94
C LEU A 369 7.20 30.29 -1.25
N VAL A 370 6.27 31.09 -1.76
CA VAL A 370 6.48 32.53 -2.00
C VAL A 370 6.78 33.26 -0.68
N LEU A 371 6.06 32.93 0.40
CA LEU A 371 6.31 33.50 1.72
C LEU A 371 7.69 33.11 2.26
N VAL A 372 8.07 31.82 2.20
CA VAL A 372 9.39 31.34 2.61
C VAL A 372 10.50 32.05 1.82
N TYR A 373 10.33 32.17 0.50
CA TYR A 373 11.27 32.90 -0.35
C TYR A 373 11.37 34.38 0.03
N PHE A 374 10.23 35.03 0.29
CA PHE A 374 10.19 36.42 0.74
C PHE A 374 10.89 36.58 2.08
N LEU A 375 10.62 35.73 3.07
CA LEU A 375 11.28 35.75 4.39
C LEU A 375 12.80 35.50 4.28
N PHE A 376 13.20 34.55 3.42
CA PHE A 376 14.61 34.27 3.14
C PHE A 376 15.31 35.47 2.50
N ARG A 377 14.69 36.10 1.49
CA ARG A 377 15.22 37.32 0.86
C ARG A 377 15.24 38.52 1.79
N ARG A 378 14.29 38.62 2.70
CA ARG A 378 14.18 39.77 3.61
C ARG A 378 15.24 39.77 4.71
N ARG A 379 16.13 38.75 4.79
CA ARG A 379 17.18 38.57 5.81
C ARG A 379 16.76 39.29 7.08
N PHE A 380 15.87 38.71 7.88
CA PHE A 380 15.65 39.24 9.22
C PHE A 380 17.03 39.38 9.85
N ARG A 381 17.51 40.63 9.97
CA ARG A 381 18.62 40.98 10.81
C ARG A 381 18.10 40.68 12.20
N TYR A 382 18.19 39.43 12.62
CA TYR A 382 18.21 39.11 14.02
C TYR A 382 19.39 39.90 14.56
N GLY A 383 19.08 41.08 15.11
CA GLY A 383 20.04 41.93 15.76
C GLY A 383 20.71 41.07 16.81
N VAL A 384 22.03 40.97 16.69
CA VAL A 384 22.91 40.58 17.78
C VAL A 384 22.66 41.56 18.92
N ALA A 385 21.73 41.20 19.80
CA ALA A 385 21.59 41.77 21.13
C ALA A 385 21.71 40.60 22.11
N MET A 386 22.85 39.90 22.05
CA MET A 386 23.34 39.27 23.27
C MET A 386 24.03 40.39 24.05
N PRO A 387 23.56 40.76 25.26
CA PRO A 387 24.32 41.67 26.10
C PRO A 387 25.70 41.04 26.33
N GLY A 388 26.76 41.81 26.05
CA GLY A 388 28.13 41.34 26.22
C GLY A 388 28.32 40.89 27.67
N GLN A 389 28.79 39.65 27.85
CA GLN A 389 29.31 39.21 29.14
C GLN A 389 30.42 40.19 29.54
N THR A 390 30.20 40.91 30.63
CA THR A 390 31.26 41.64 31.32
C THR A 390 32.19 40.57 31.88
N VAL A 391 33.30 40.31 31.16
CA VAL A 391 34.41 39.55 31.71
C VAL A 391 35.02 40.42 32.78
N LEU A 392 34.79 40.07 34.05
CA LEU A 392 35.64 40.54 35.14
C LEU A 392 37.02 39.94 34.90
N VAL A 393 37.92 40.76 34.35
CA VAL A 393 39.35 40.47 34.33
C VAL A 393 39.79 40.54 35.79
N SER A 394 40.10 39.39 36.39
CA SER A 394 40.95 39.38 37.58
C SER A 394 42.35 39.74 37.10
N GLU A 395 42.82 40.94 37.45
CA GLU A 395 44.23 41.28 37.37
C GLU A 395 45.02 40.24 38.17
N SER A 396 45.77 39.40 37.46
CA SER A 396 46.92 38.73 38.05
C SER A 396 48.05 39.76 38.11
N GLU A 397 48.25 40.37 39.27
CA GLU A 397 49.48 41.11 39.54
C GLU A 397 50.67 40.16 39.44
N SER A 398 51.51 40.43 38.44
CA SER A 398 52.87 39.97 38.33
C SER A 398 53.73 40.67 39.38
N GLY A 399 54.23 39.94 40.37
CA GLY A 399 55.35 40.36 41.21
C GLY A 399 56.61 39.61 40.79
N GLU A 400 57.47 40.26 40.02
CA GLU A 400 58.85 39.83 39.80
C GLU A 400 59.69 40.00 41.08
N GLU A 401 60.72 39.15 41.17
CA GLU A 401 61.65 38.92 42.27
C GLU A 401 62.50 40.14 42.67
N GLU A 402 62.87 40.22 43.96
CA GLU A 402 64.19 40.72 44.38
C GLU A 402 64.84 39.72 45.38
N PRO A 403 66.18 39.56 45.36
CA PRO A 403 66.89 38.51 46.10
C PRO A 403 67.52 38.96 47.44
N SER A 404 67.82 37.95 48.25
CA SER A 404 68.72 37.90 49.42
C SER A 404 68.25 38.58 50.72
N ASP A 405 68.13 37.82 51.81
CA ASP A 405 69.27 37.58 52.70
C ASP A 405 68.96 36.40 53.65
N SER A 406 69.94 36.04 54.46
CA SER A 406 70.24 34.72 55.00
C SER A 406 70.01 34.58 56.52
N LEU A 407 69.98 33.32 57.01
CA LEU A 407 70.19 32.85 58.41
C LEU A 407 69.02 33.13 59.41
N GLU A 408 68.69 32.38 60.46
CA GLU A 408 69.26 31.21 61.15
C GLU A 408 68.19 30.63 62.11
N GLU A 409 68.53 29.52 62.76
CA GLU A 409 67.79 28.72 63.74
C GLU A 409 67.00 29.45 64.85
N GLN A 410 65.82 28.91 65.19
CA GLN A 410 65.56 28.26 66.49
C GLN A 410 64.33 27.34 66.43
#